data_AF-A0A5R2MZ48-F1
#
_entry.id   AF-A0A5R2MZ48-F1
#
_cell.length_a   1.000
_cell.length_b   1.000
_cell.length_c   1.000
_cell.angle_alpha   90.00
_cell.angle_beta   90.00
_cell.angle_gamma   90.00
#
_symmetry.space_group_name_H-M   'P 1'
#
loop_
_entity.id
_entity.type
_entity.pdbx_description
1 polymer ?
#
loop_
_entity_poly.entity_id
_entity_poly.type
_entity_poly.pdbx_seq_one_letter_code
_entity_poly.pdbx_strand_id
1 'polypeptide(L)'
;PIAVLADEDGNVLKDEAVNQRIMDAFEAEGADAWFAPGAKERFLGNHDASKWRQVMDILDVWFDSGSTHVFTLEDRPDLKWPADVYLEGSDQHRGWFHSSLLESCGTRGRAPYDTVVTHGFTMDEDG
;
A
#
# COMPACT_ATOMS: atom_id res chain seq x y z
N PRO A 1 3.69 7.16 0.02
CA PRO A 1 5.17 7.22 -0.10
C PRO A 1 5.74 5.80 0.03
N ILE A 2 6.88 5.51 -0.59
CA ILE A 2 7.69 4.35 -0.20
C ILE A 2 8.45 4.75 1.08
N ALA A 3 7.84 4.52 2.23
CA ALA A 3 8.29 5.03 3.52
C ALA A 3 9.51 4.26 4.06
N VAL A 4 10.66 4.44 3.39
CA VAL A 4 11.90 3.71 3.63
C VAL A 4 13.06 4.69 3.79
N LEU A 5 13.95 4.39 4.74
CA LEU A 5 15.27 5.00 4.85
C LEU A 5 16.29 4.00 4.31
N ALA A 6 17.14 4.42 3.39
CA ALA A 6 18.16 3.57 2.77
C ALA A 6 19.56 4.17 2.94
N ASP A 7 20.61 3.37 2.85
CA ASP A 7 21.98 3.89 2.76
C ASP A 7 22.38 4.19 1.30
N GLU A 8 23.65 4.54 1.08
CA GLU A 8 24.22 4.80 -0.26
C GLU A 8 24.25 3.54 -1.14
N ASP A 9 24.39 2.36 -0.54
CA ASP A 9 24.41 1.06 -1.23
C ASP A 9 22.99 0.54 -1.53
N GLY A 10 21.95 1.21 -1.02
CA GLY A 10 20.55 0.83 -1.18
C GLY A 10 20.03 -0.16 -0.16
N ASN A 11 20.78 -0.44 0.92
CA ASN A 11 20.28 -1.24 2.02
C ASN A 11 19.25 -0.45 2.82
N VAL A 12 18.12 -1.08 3.11
CA VAL A 12 17.05 -0.50 3.91
C VAL A 12 17.41 -0.55 5.40
N LEU A 13 17.20 0.57 6.10
CA LEU A 13 17.24 0.63 7.56
C LEU A 13 16.12 -0.23 8.13
N LYS A 14 16.49 -1.36 8.72
CA LYS A 14 15.56 -2.27 9.41
C LYS A 14 15.59 -1.97 10.91
N ASP A 15 14.74 -1.05 11.35
CA ASP A 15 14.63 -0.64 12.75
C ASP A 15 13.16 -0.47 13.14
N GLU A 16 12.74 -1.21 14.15
CA GLU A 16 11.35 -1.25 14.61
C GLU A 16 10.91 0.08 15.24
N ALA A 17 11.80 0.76 15.97
CA ALA A 17 11.48 2.04 16.59
C ALA A 17 11.36 3.16 15.54
N VAL A 18 12.16 3.10 14.47
CA VAL A 18 12.00 3.99 13.30
C VAL A 18 10.66 3.73 12.62
N ASN A 19 10.34 2.48 12.32
CA ASN A 19 9.07 2.11 11.70
C ASN A 19 7.87 2.55 12.56
N GLN A 20 7.95 2.37 13.88
CA GLN A 20 6.88 2.81 14.78
C GLN A 20 6.64 4.31 14.71
N ARG A 21 7.70 5.14 14.73
CA ARG A 21 7.54 6.61 14.60
C ARG A 21 6.88 7.01 13.28
N ILE A 22 7.17 6.28 12.20
CA ILE A 22 6.58 6.52 10.88
C ILE A 22 5.08 6.16 10.92
N MET A 23 4.74 4.98 11.46
CA MET A 23 3.35 4.54 11.60
C MET A 23 2.54 5.51 12.48
N ASP A 24 3.06 5.89 13.64
CA ASP A 24 2.41 6.83 14.56
C ASP A 24 2.15 8.19 13.89
N ALA A 25 3.12 8.69 13.11
CA ALA A 25 2.97 9.94 12.38
C ALA A 25 1.94 9.80 11.24
N PHE A 26 1.92 8.68 10.52
CA PHE A 26 0.96 8.46 9.44
C PHE A 26 -0.46 8.34 9.96
N GLU A 27 -0.66 7.72 11.13
CA GLU A 27 -1.96 7.62 11.78
C GLU A 27 -2.46 9.00 12.26
N ALA A 28 -1.58 9.83 12.82
CA ALA A 28 -1.96 11.13 13.37
C ALA A 28 -2.05 12.26 12.34
N GLU A 29 -1.17 12.27 11.34
CA GLU A 29 -0.95 13.40 10.43
C GLU A 29 -1.18 13.03 8.95
N GLY A 30 -1.42 11.74 8.66
CA GLY A 30 -1.50 11.24 7.29
C GLY A 30 -0.13 11.02 6.65
N ALA A 31 -0.14 10.48 5.42
CA ALA A 31 1.09 10.16 4.68
C ALA A 31 1.96 11.39 4.36
N ASP A 32 1.38 12.60 4.37
CA ASP A 32 2.08 13.86 4.14
C ASP A 32 3.14 14.16 5.21
N ALA A 33 3.02 13.56 6.40
CA ALA A 33 4.05 13.62 7.43
C ALA A 33 5.43 13.17 6.94
N TRP A 34 5.48 12.29 5.93
CA TRP A 34 6.72 11.88 5.29
C TRP A 34 7.43 13.06 4.61
N PHE A 35 6.68 13.99 4.02
CA PHE A 35 7.23 15.10 3.24
C PHE A 35 7.43 16.38 4.05
N ALA A 36 7.10 16.35 5.35
CA ALA A 36 7.22 17.49 6.24
C ALA A 36 8.70 17.93 6.42
N PRO A 37 8.96 19.24 6.64
CA PRO A 37 10.30 19.70 6.97
C PRO A 37 10.88 18.98 8.19
N GLY A 38 12.08 18.42 8.07
CA GLY A 38 12.74 17.67 9.14
C GLY A 38 12.21 16.25 9.38
N ALA A 39 11.36 15.73 8.49
CA ALA A 39 10.80 14.37 8.59
C ALA A 39 11.88 13.30 8.71
N LYS A 40 12.94 13.39 7.90
CA LYS A 40 14.08 12.47 7.94
C LYS A 40 14.69 12.39 9.34
N GLU A 41 15.07 13.52 9.93
CA GLU A 41 15.68 13.59 11.25
C GLU A 41 14.71 13.11 12.34
N ARG A 42 13.43 13.51 12.23
CA ARG A 42 12.35 13.05 13.11
C ARG A 42 12.26 11.52 13.13
N PHE A 43 12.26 10.87 11.98
CA PHE A 43 12.09 9.42 11.90
C PHE A 43 13.37 8.66 12.25
N LEU A 44 14.56 9.17 11.89
CA LEU A 44 15.83 8.54 12.24
C LEU A 44 16.09 8.52 13.76
N GLY A 45 15.62 9.53 14.50
CA GLY A 45 15.89 9.63 15.93
C GLY A 45 17.39 9.72 16.20
N ASN A 46 17.96 8.70 16.85
CA ASN A 46 19.38 8.66 17.22
C ASN A 46 20.31 8.12 16.11
N HIS A 47 19.76 7.70 14.96
CA HIS A 47 20.58 7.25 13.84
C HIS A 47 21.35 8.41 13.21
N ASP A 48 22.56 8.13 12.74
CA ASP A 48 23.41 9.11 12.05
C ASP A 48 22.77 9.53 10.72
N ALA A 49 22.24 10.75 10.67
CA ALA A 49 21.54 11.28 9.51
C ALA A 49 22.43 11.39 8.25
N SER A 50 23.76 11.37 8.39
CA SER A 50 24.66 11.37 7.23
C SER A 50 24.68 10.04 6.48
N LYS A 51 24.33 8.93 7.15
CA LYS A 51 24.39 7.57 6.56
C LYS A 51 23.12 7.17 5.83
N TRP A 52 22.00 7.81 6.16
CA TRP A 52 20.69 7.41 5.69
C TRP A 52 20.11 8.46 4.76
N ARG A 53 19.49 8.04 3.67
CA ARG A 53 18.68 8.86 2.77
C ARG A 53 17.22 8.48 2.92
N GLN A 54 16.36 9.49 2.97
CA GLN A 54 14.92 9.30 2.89
C GLN A 54 14.54 8.99 1.44
N VAL A 55 13.81 7.91 1.21
CA VAL A 55 13.24 7.62 -0.11
C VAL A 55 12.07 8.55 -0.36
N MET A 56 12.11 9.28 -1.47
CA MET A 56 11.09 10.28 -1.83
C MET A 56 10.11 9.77 -2.89
N ASP A 57 10.35 8.57 -3.43
CA ASP A 57 9.45 7.92 -4.38
C ASP A 57 8.12 7.57 -3.72
N ILE A 58 7.06 7.54 -4.53
CA ILE A 58 5.71 7.16 -4.10
C ILE A 58 5.36 5.77 -4.62
N LEU A 59 4.36 5.17 -3.99
CA LEU A 59 3.78 3.92 -4.46
C LEU A 59 2.98 4.18 -5.74
N ASP A 60 2.93 3.16 -6.60
CA ASP A 60 2.08 3.17 -7.77
C ASP A 60 0.60 3.06 -7.36
N VAL A 61 -0.30 3.69 -8.12
CA VAL A 61 -1.74 3.73 -7.81
C VAL A 61 -2.40 2.34 -7.79
N TRP A 62 -1.82 1.36 -8.48
CA TRP A 62 -2.29 -0.03 -8.39
C TRP A 62 -1.96 -0.68 -7.05
N PHE A 63 -0.91 -0.23 -6.36
CA PHE A 63 -0.62 -0.65 -5.00
C PHE A 63 -1.66 -0.07 -4.02
N ASP A 64 -1.98 1.22 -4.16
CA ASP A 64 -2.99 1.89 -3.33
C ASP A 64 -4.35 1.21 -3.47
N SER A 65 -4.82 0.98 -4.70
CA SER A 65 -6.08 0.27 -4.94
C SER A 65 -5.98 -1.20 -4.54
N GLY A 66 -4.86 -1.88 -4.83
CA GLY A 66 -4.65 -3.30 -4.53
C GLY A 66 -4.70 -3.62 -3.04
N SER A 67 -4.26 -2.70 -2.18
CA SER A 67 -4.26 -2.87 -0.72
C SER A 67 -5.61 -2.57 -0.04
N THR A 68 -6.64 -2.19 -0.81
CA THR A 68 -7.96 -1.82 -0.26
C THR A 68 -8.63 -2.91 0.56
N HIS A 69 -8.38 -4.19 0.28
CA HIS A 69 -8.97 -5.28 1.07
C HIS A 69 -8.56 -5.22 2.56
N VAL A 70 -7.38 -4.69 2.89
CA VAL A 70 -6.93 -4.56 4.27
C VAL A 70 -7.74 -3.47 4.97
N PHE A 71 -7.64 -2.24 4.47
CA PHE A 71 -8.22 -1.07 5.15
C PHE A 71 -9.72 -0.87 4.94
N THR A 72 -10.37 -1.69 4.09
CA THR A 72 -11.84 -1.68 3.96
C THR A 72 -12.51 -2.90 4.58
N LEU A 73 -11.90 -4.10 4.55
CA LEU A 73 -12.55 -5.33 5.00
C LEU A 73 -12.07 -5.82 6.37
N GLU A 74 -10.78 -5.67 6.73
CA GLU A 74 -10.24 -6.24 7.97
C GLU A 74 -10.70 -5.45 9.22
N ASP A 75 -10.76 -4.11 9.14
CA ASP A 75 -11.06 -3.23 10.28
C ASP A 75 -12.55 -2.86 10.45
N ARG A 76 -13.43 -3.48 9.65
CA ARG A 76 -14.87 -3.21 9.68
C ARG A 76 -15.65 -4.40 10.23
N PRO A 77 -16.31 -4.29 11.40
CA PRO A 77 -16.99 -5.41 12.03
C PRO A 77 -18.21 -5.92 11.26
N ASP A 78 -18.72 -5.12 10.31
CA ASP A 78 -19.84 -5.46 9.43
C ASP A 78 -19.40 -6.07 8.10
N LEU A 79 -18.10 -6.23 7.87
CA LEU A 79 -17.53 -6.82 6.67
C LEU A 79 -16.71 -8.08 7.01
N LYS A 80 -16.36 -8.84 5.97
CA LYS A 80 -15.59 -10.07 6.06
C LYS A 80 -14.38 -9.95 5.15
N TRP A 81 -13.24 -10.41 5.67
CA TRP A 81 -12.08 -10.75 4.85
C TRP A 81 -11.84 -12.27 4.86
N PRO A 82 -11.56 -12.91 3.71
CA PRO A 82 -11.60 -12.35 2.35
C PRO A 82 -13.04 -12.05 1.91
N ALA A 83 -13.19 -11.20 0.89
CA ALA A 83 -14.48 -10.95 0.27
C ALA A 83 -15.03 -12.21 -0.42
N ASP A 84 -16.34 -12.42 -0.41
CA ASP A 84 -16.92 -13.55 -1.16
C ASP A 84 -16.81 -13.33 -2.68
N VAL A 85 -16.99 -12.09 -3.14
CA VAL A 85 -16.99 -11.73 -4.57
C VAL A 85 -16.27 -10.39 -4.78
N TYR A 86 -15.39 -10.35 -5.78
CA TYR A 86 -14.95 -9.14 -6.47
C TYR A 86 -15.65 -9.03 -7.82
N LEU A 87 -16.14 -7.84 -8.18
CA LEU A 87 -16.86 -7.58 -9.42
C LEU A 87 -16.44 -6.25 -10.03
N GLU A 88 -15.88 -6.29 -11.24
CA GLU A 88 -15.45 -5.11 -12.02
C GLU A 88 -15.41 -5.43 -13.53
N GLY A 89 -15.05 -4.46 -14.35
CA GLY A 89 -14.79 -4.62 -15.78
C GLY A 89 -13.66 -5.60 -16.09
N SER A 90 -13.68 -6.18 -17.29
CA SER A 90 -12.69 -7.17 -17.74
C SER A 90 -11.25 -6.64 -17.80
N ASP A 91 -11.06 -5.33 -17.91
CA ASP A 91 -9.77 -4.65 -17.83
C ASP A 91 -9.07 -4.84 -16.48
N GLN A 92 -9.84 -5.06 -15.40
CA GLN A 92 -9.29 -5.21 -14.06
C GLN A 92 -8.50 -6.51 -13.85
N HIS A 93 -8.55 -7.47 -14.79
CA HIS A 93 -7.61 -8.60 -14.82
C HIS A 93 -6.14 -8.18 -14.91
N ARG A 94 -5.87 -6.98 -15.42
CA ARG A 94 -4.52 -6.37 -15.45
C ARG A 94 -4.42 -5.10 -14.59
N GLY A 95 -5.50 -4.80 -13.86
CA GLY A 95 -5.58 -3.70 -12.90
C GLY A 95 -5.81 -4.25 -11.49
N TRP A 96 -6.92 -3.81 -10.89
CA TRP A 96 -7.21 -4.00 -9.48
C TRP A 96 -7.28 -5.45 -9.00
N PHE A 97 -7.82 -6.38 -9.81
CA PHE A 97 -7.83 -7.80 -9.42
C PHE A 97 -6.41 -8.33 -9.26
N HIS A 98 -5.53 -7.98 -10.20
CA HIS A 98 -4.16 -8.46 -10.21
C HIS A 98 -3.34 -7.83 -9.08
N SER A 99 -3.45 -6.51 -8.88
CA SER A 99 -2.73 -5.86 -7.80
C SER A 99 -3.21 -6.31 -6.42
N SER A 100 -4.52 -6.46 -6.22
CA SER A 100 -5.10 -7.01 -4.98
C SER A 100 -4.64 -8.46 -4.72
N LEU A 101 -4.58 -9.28 -5.77
CA LEU A 101 -4.07 -10.64 -5.66
C LEU A 101 -2.60 -10.68 -5.22
N LEU A 102 -1.74 -9.87 -5.85
CA LEU A 102 -0.32 -9.86 -5.55
C LEU A 102 -0.02 -9.30 -4.16
N GLU A 103 -0.67 -8.21 -3.77
CA GLU A 103 -0.57 -7.62 -2.44
C GLU A 103 -0.96 -8.66 -1.39
N SER A 104 -2.18 -9.19 -1.47
CA SER A 104 -2.72 -10.13 -0.48
C SER A 104 -1.92 -11.44 -0.43
N CYS A 105 -1.42 -11.94 -1.55
CA CYS A 105 -0.54 -13.11 -1.55
C CYS A 105 0.79 -12.80 -0.83
N GLY A 106 1.34 -11.60 -1.01
CA GLY A 106 2.55 -11.16 -0.33
C GLY A 106 2.37 -10.94 1.18
N THR A 107 1.19 -10.49 1.62
CA THR A 107 0.94 -10.07 3.01
C THR A 107 0.10 -11.06 3.84
N ARG A 108 -0.72 -11.89 3.20
CA ARG A 108 -1.67 -12.84 3.82
C ARG A 108 -1.59 -14.26 3.25
N GLY A 109 -0.82 -14.48 2.18
CA GLY A 109 -0.58 -15.81 1.61
C GLY A 109 -1.73 -16.38 0.77
N ARG A 110 -2.74 -15.58 0.43
CA ARG A 110 -3.85 -15.98 -0.45
C ARG A 110 -4.49 -14.78 -1.15
N ALA A 111 -5.38 -15.04 -2.11
CA ALA A 111 -6.21 -14.00 -2.73
C ALA A 111 -7.16 -13.35 -1.71
N PRO A 112 -7.49 -12.05 -1.84
CA PRO A 112 -8.38 -11.33 -0.94
C PRO A 112 -9.87 -11.54 -1.26
N TYR A 113 -10.17 -12.42 -2.21
CA TYR A 113 -11.51 -12.79 -2.65
C TYR A 113 -11.65 -14.31 -2.82
N ASP A 114 -12.87 -14.84 -2.69
CA ASP A 114 -13.20 -16.23 -2.99
C ASP A 114 -13.66 -16.42 -4.45
N THR A 115 -14.29 -15.40 -5.07
CA THR A 115 -14.79 -15.43 -6.46
C THR A 115 -14.53 -14.11 -7.19
N VAL A 116 -14.22 -14.19 -8.49
CA VAL A 116 -14.14 -13.02 -9.39
C VAL A 116 -15.24 -13.10 -10.44
N VAL A 117 -16.00 -12.03 -10.58
CA VAL A 117 -17.00 -11.84 -11.63
C VAL A 117 -16.58 -10.66 -12.48
N THR A 118 -16.64 -10.79 -13.81
CA THR A 118 -16.31 -9.69 -14.72
C THR A 118 -17.47 -9.34 -15.63
N HIS A 119 -17.62 -8.04 -15.90
CA HIS A 119 -18.55 -7.55 -16.92
C HIS A 119 -17.79 -7.00 -18.13
N GLY A 120 -18.49 -6.96 -19.27
CA GLY A 120 -17.99 -6.31 -20.48
C GLY A 120 -18.11 -4.79 -20.41
N PHE A 121 -17.58 -4.12 -21.42
CA PHE A 121 -17.73 -2.68 -21.59
C PHE A 121 -19.13 -2.35 -22.13
N THR A 122 -19.69 -1.22 -21.69
CA THR A 122 -20.86 -0.64 -22.33
C THR A 122 -20.38 0.13 -23.56
N MET A 123 -20.90 -0.27 -24.72
CA MET A 123 -20.53 0.27 -26.02
C MET A 123 -21.73 1.02 -26.63
N ASP A 124 -21.47 1.78 -27.70
CA ASP A 124 -22.55 2.35 -28.50
C ASP A 124 -23.14 1.29 -29.45
N GLU A 125 -23.99 1.70 -30.41
CA GLU A 125 -24.68 0.78 -31.32
C GLU A 125 -23.75 0.06 -32.30
N ASP A 126 -22.56 0.60 -32.55
CA ASP A 126 -21.58 0.02 -33.47
C ASP A 126 -20.58 -0.91 -32.75
N GLY A 127 -20.65 -1.00 -31.42
CA GLY A 127 -19.75 -1.79 -30.58
C GLY A 127 -18.49 -1.02 -30.21
#